data_AF-A0A941GY08-F1
#
_entry.id   AF-A0A941GY08-F1
#
_cell.length_a   1.000
_cell.length_b   1.000
_cell.length_c   1.000
_cell.angle_alpha   90.00
_cell.angle_beta   90.00
_cell.angle_gamma   90.00
#
_symmetry.space_group_name_H-M   'P 1'
#
loop_
_entity.id
_entity.type
_entity.pdbx_description
1 polymer ?
#
loop_
_entity_poly.entity_id
_entity_poly.type
_entity_poly.pdbx_seq_one_letter_code
_entity_poly.pdbx_strand_id
1 'polypeptide(L)' 'MSQQFKEVRNLEAISQTENNDSVEKQIEDDAETMAVANNQKFLAILKRSRQRQKTEGGISIEEMRQRLGLDD' A
#
# COMPACT_ATOMS: atom_id res chain seq x y z
N MET A 1 -38.32 -12.37 10.21
CA MET A 1 -38.07 -13.79 9.92
C MET A 1 -38.03 -13.91 8.40
N SER A 2 -36.87 -13.78 7.73
CA SER A 2 -35.91 -14.85 7.37
C SER A 2 -36.64 -16.02 6.68
N GLN A 3 -36.36 -16.49 5.46
CA GLN A 3 -35.19 -16.55 4.57
C GLN A 3 -35.75 -16.60 3.11
N GLN A 4 -35.12 -16.11 2.05
CA GLN A 4 -34.08 -16.75 1.24
C GLN A 4 -33.64 -15.69 0.19
N PHE A 5 -32.43 -15.13 0.27
CA PHE A 5 -31.23 -15.55 -0.44
C PHE A 5 -31.32 -15.66 -1.97
N LYS A 6 -30.60 -14.70 -2.58
CA LYS A 6 -29.79 -14.78 -3.80
C LYS A 6 -30.53 -14.85 -5.14
N GLU A 7 -29.90 -14.16 -6.07
CA GLU A 7 -29.95 -14.47 -7.49
C GLU A 7 -31.17 -13.94 -8.23
N VAL A 8 -31.20 -12.62 -8.43
CA VAL A 8 -31.48 -11.97 -9.73
C VAL A 8 -31.59 -10.46 -9.50
N ARG A 9 -30.49 -9.73 -9.72
CA ARG A 9 -30.57 -8.36 -10.20
C ARG A 9 -29.56 -8.19 -11.33
N ASN A 10 -30.13 -8.24 -12.53
CA ASN A 10 -29.81 -7.49 -13.74
C ASN A 10 -28.34 -7.08 -13.89
N LEU A 11 -27.55 -7.64 -14.81
CA LEU A 11 -27.72 -7.53 -16.26
C LEU A 11 -28.26 -6.16 -16.68
N GLU A 12 -27.52 -5.07 -16.45
CA GLU A 12 -27.68 -3.85 -17.27
C GLU A 12 -26.57 -2.78 -17.21
N ALA A 13 -25.37 -3.03 -16.66
CA ALA A 13 -24.41 -1.92 -16.53
C ALA A 13 -22.93 -2.13 -16.88
N ILE A 14 -22.41 -3.33 -17.16
CA ILE A 14 -21.01 -3.44 -17.65
C ILE A 14 -20.87 -4.62 -18.63
N SER A 15 -21.65 -4.55 -19.71
CA SER A 15 -21.14 -4.97 -21.03
C SER A 15 -20.38 -3.76 -21.57
N GLN A 16 -19.18 -3.98 -22.13
CA GLN A 16 -18.12 -3.00 -22.44
C GLN A 16 -17.18 -2.81 -21.22
N THR A 17 -16.00 -3.40 -21.13
CA THR A 17 -14.97 -3.61 -22.16
C THR A 17 -14.19 -4.90 -21.91
N GLU A 18 -14.38 -5.87 -22.81
CA GLU A 18 -13.41 -6.93 -23.10
C GLU A 18 -12.17 -6.33 -23.79
N ASN A 19 -11.36 -5.58 -23.05
CA ASN A 19 -10.05 -5.11 -23.48
C ASN A 19 -9.16 -5.01 -22.24
N ASN A 20 -8.70 -6.15 -21.71
CA ASN A 20 -7.62 -6.17 -20.72
C ASN A 20 -6.26 -6.39 -21.40
N ASP A 21 -6.12 -5.83 -22.60
CA ASP A 21 -4.81 -5.58 -23.18
C ASP A 21 -4.26 -4.34 -22.45
N SER A 22 -3.13 -4.51 -21.76
CA SER A 22 -2.27 -3.42 -21.31
C SER A 22 -2.89 -2.39 -20.35
N VAL A 23 -3.11 -2.77 -19.09
CA VAL A 23 -2.90 -1.79 -17.99
C VAL A 23 -1.43 -1.90 -17.56
N GLU A 24 -0.51 -1.67 -18.50
CA GLU A 24 0.78 -1.10 -18.13
C GLU A 24 0.46 0.31 -17.64
N LYS A 25 0.19 0.43 -16.33
CA LYS A 25 0.34 1.72 -15.68
C LYS A 25 1.84 2.00 -15.72
N GLN A 26 2.32 2.60 -16.80
CA GLN A 26 3.60 3.29 -16.86
C GLN A 26 3.53 4.41 -15.82
N ILE A 27 3.77 4.06 -14.56
CA ILE A 27 4.40 4.98 -13.65
C ILE A 27 5.82 5.01 -14.17
N GLU A 28 6.18 6.10 -14.84
CA GLU A 28 7.58 6.40 -15.11
C GLU A 28 8.24 6.47 -13.73
N ASP A 29 8.82 5.35 -13.29
CA ASP A 29 9.50 5.31 -12.01
C ASP A 29 10.70 6.24 -12.16
N ASP A 30 10.60 7.43 -11.56
CA ASP A 30 11.71 8.38 -11.50
C ASP A 30 12.99 7.62 -11.09
N ALA A 31 14.13 7.99 -11.67
CA ALA A 31 15.39 7.26 -11.47
C ALA A 31 15.74 7.06 -9.98
N GLU A 32 15.33 8.00 -9.12
CA GLU A 32 15.44 7.90 -7.67
C GLU A 32 14.61 6.74 -7.10
N THR A 33 13.37 6.58 -7.55
CA THR A 33 12.46 5.49 -7.17
C THR A 33 13.05 4.14 -7.55
N MET A 34 13.58 4.00 -8.77
CA MET A 34 14.25 2.76 -9.21
C MET A 34 15.51 2.45 -8.39
N ALA A 35 16.31 3.47 -8.07
CA ALA A 35 17.52 3.30 -7.27
C ALA A 35 17.21 2.82 -5.86
N VAL A 36 16.18 3.39 -5.23
CA VAL A 36 15.73 3.02 -3.89
C VAL A 36 15.08 1.64 -3.88
N ALA A 37 14.24 1.33 -4.88
CA ALA A 37 13.57 0.03 -5.01
C ALA A 37 14.54 -1.14 -5.18
N ASN A 38 15.69 -0.92 -5.82
CA ASN A 38 16.70 -1.95 -6.05
C ASN A 38 17.79 -2.03 -4.95
N ASN A 39 17.77 -1.13 -3.98
CA ASN A 39 18.76 -1.12 -2.90
C ASN A 39 18.44 -2.17 -1.82
N GLN A 40 19.20 -3.27 -1.81
CA GLN A 40 18.99 -4.39 -0.89
C GLN A 40 19.05 -4.01 0.59
N LYS A 41 19.92 -3.06 0.98
CA LYS A 41 20.00 -2.59 2.38
C LYS A 41 18.73 -1.83 2.76
N PHE A 42 18.23 -1.00 1.85
CA PHE A 42 16.99 -0.26 2.05
C PHE A 42 15.79 -1.21 2.18
N LEU A 43 15.68 -2.21 1.30
CA LEU A 43 14.63 -3.23 1.37
C LEU A 43 14.66 -4.02 2.69
N ALA A 44 15.85 -4.36 3.20
CA ALA A 44 15.99 -5.02 4.49
C ALA A 44 15.49 -4.14 5.66
N ILE A 45 15.83 -2.84 5.64
CA ILE A 45 15.34 -1.86 6.62
C ILE A 45 13.81 -1.75 6.54
N LEU A 46 13.24 -1.62 5.33
CA LEU A 46 11.79 -1.56 5.13
C LEU A 46 11.09 -2.81 5.66
N LYS A 47 11.61 -4.00 5.37
CA LYS A 47 11.02 -5.26 5.86
C LYS A 47 11.01 -5.29 7.39
N ARG A 48 12.13 -4.96 8.03
CA ARG A 48 12.23 -4.89 9.50
C ARG A 48 11.28 -3.84 10.07
N SER A 49 11.22 -2.66 9.46
CA SER A 49 10.33 -1.57 9.89
C SER A 49 8.86 -1.99 9.84
N ARG A 50 8.41 -2.58 8.73
CA ARG A 50 7.04 -3.10 8.58
C ARG A 50 6.71 -4.19 9.59
N GLN A 51 7.67 -5.07 9.91
CA GLN A 51 7.48 -6.08 10.94
C GLN A 51 7.30 -5.44 12.32
N ARG A 52 8.18 -4.50 12.70
CA ARG A 52 8.07 -3.76 13.95
C ARG A 52 6.77 -2.96 14.05
N GLN A 53 6.35 -2.30 12.97
CA GLN A 53 5.10 -1.55 12.96
C GLN A 53 3.89 -2.44 13.24
N LYS A 54 3.88 -3.68 12.73
CA LYS A 54 2.80 -4.64 13.01
C LYS A 54 2.77 -5.12 14.46
N THR A 55 3.92 -5.21 15.12
CA THR A 55 4.04 -5.77 16.49
C THR A 55 4.03 -4.70 17.58
N GLU A 56 4.67 -3.56 17.32
CA GLU A 56 4.93 -2.49 18.29
C GLU A 56 4.12 -1.21 17.97
N GLY A 57 3.55 -1.10 16.76
CA GLY A 57 2.90 0.13 16.30
C GLY A 57 3.89 1.20 15.82
N GLY A 58 3.37 2.41 15.63
CA GLY A 58 4.17 3.61 15.35
C GLY A 58 4.46 4.41 16.62
N ILE A 59 5.35 5.39 16.51
CA ILE A 59 5.58 6.40 17.56
C ILE A 59 4.94 7.73 17.15
N SER A 60 4.51 8.55 18.11
CA SER A 60 4.04 9.90 17.81
C SER A 60 5.20 10.80 17.40
N ILE A 61 4.87 11.96 16.83
CA ILE A 61 5.89 12.93 16.41
C ILE A 61 6.60 13.54 17.63
N GLU A 62 5.89 13.74 18.76
CA GLU A 62 6.44 14.22 20.02
C GLU A 62 7.46 13.22 20.60
N GLU A 63 7.08 11.93 20.67
CA GLU A 63 7.96 10.85 21.11
C GLU A 63 9.19 10.72 20.20
N MET A 64 9.01 10.89 18.89
CA MET A 64 10.11 10.87 17.93
C MET A 64 11.09 12.03 18.17
N ARG A 65 10.58 13.24 18.38
CA ARG A 65 11.40 14.42 18.68
C ARG A 65 12.16 14.25 19.98
N GLN A 66 11.52 13.75 21.04
CA GLN A 66 12.19 13.48 22.32
C GLN A 66 13.34 12.47 22.18
N ARG A 67 13.14 11.38 21.41
CA ARG A 67 14.21 10.39 21.15
C ARG A 67 15.38 10.95 20.36
N LEU A 68 15.15 11.99 19.57
CA LEU A 68 16.17 12.67 18.78
C LEU A 68 16.75 13.91 19.46
N GLY A 69 16.28 14.28 20.66
CA GLY A 69 16.68 15.51 21.34
C GLY A 69 16.25 16.77 20.59
N LEU A 70 15.07 16.74 19.96
CA LEU A 70 14.48 17.84 19.16
C LEU A 70 13.27 18.47 19.87
N ASP A 71 13.16 18.27 21.17
CA ASP A 71 12.08 18.69 22.07
C ASP A 71 12.26 20.09 22.67
N ASP A 72 13.22 20.87 22.14
CA ASP A 72 13.40 22.31 22.40
C ASP A 72 12.18 23.18 22.04
#